data_AF-A0A851WYC1-F1
#
_entry.id   AF-A0A851WYC1-F1
#
_cell.length_a   1.000
_cell.length_b   1.000
_cell.length_c   1.000
_cell.angle_alpha   90.00
_cell.angle_beta   90.00
_cell.angle_gamma   90.00
#
_symmetry.space_group_name_H-M   'P 1'
#
loop_
_entity.id
_entity.type
_entity.pdbx_description
1 polymer ?
#
loop_
_entity_poly.entity_id
_entity_poly.type
_entity_poly.pdbx_seq_one_letter_code
_entity_poly.pdbx_strand_id
1 'polypeptide(L)'
;MEAVPRMPMIWLDLKEAGEFAFNAAVKKSAVSVPRDFEGCSTLRKYLGQLHFLQSRIPMGNGQDAAVPVTWTEIFSGKAVTHEDIKYEQACVLYNLGALHSMLGAMDKRVSEECAAGAFTYLRDHFPHSYSVDMSHQILSLNINLMLGQAQECLLEKSMLDNRKSFLVARISAQVVDYYKEACRALENSETASLLGKIQKDWKKLVQMKIYYFAAVAHLHMGKQAEEQQKFGERVIYFQSALDKLNEAIKLAKGQPETVQEALRFTMDVIGGKYNSAKKDNDFIYHEAVPALDTLQSVKGAPLVKALPVNPTDPAVTGPDIFAKLVPMAAHEASSLYRCVRAPARAHGMGWDGEIRDLLEEDEAQERKLQELLGRVPPAPGSPPGLAEVSKECSKYLELHEKASFTNTELHRAMNLHLGNLRLLGGPLEQVRAALPTPTLSEDDKQVLQNLKRILAKVQEMRDQRLSLEQQLREMIQKDDITTSLVTTDRSEMKKLFEEQLKKYDQLKVYLEQNLAAQENVLKALTDANVKYAAVRKALAEVEHKWNTTVQTLVASYEAYEDLMKKSQEGKDFYTDLEGKACLL
;
A
#
# COMPACT_ATOMS: atom_id res chain seq x y z
N MET A 1 31.65 13.89 -10.21
CA MET A 1 30.23 14.04 -9.86
C MET A 1 29.82 13.16 -8.68
N GLU A 2 30.64 12.22 -8.23
CA GLU A 2 30.31 11.33 -7.09
C GLU A 2 30.17 12.07 -5.74
N ALA A 3 30.87 13.19 -5.56
CA ALA A 3 30.88 13.95 -4.30
C ALA A 3 30.09 15.28 -4.38
N VAL A 4 29.15 15.40 -5.32
CA VAL A 4 28.39 16.65 -5.51
C VAL A 4 27.48 16.93 -4.30
N PRO A 5 27.54 18.13 -3.70
CA PRO A 5 26.59 18.54 -2.66
C PRO A 5 25.13 18.43 -3.11
N ARG A 6 24.23 18.02 -2.21
CA ARG A 6 22.82 17.79 -2.53
C ARG A 6 22.07 19.10 -2.68
N MET A 7 21.20 19.16 -3.67
CA MET A 7 20.28 20.28 -3.83
C MET A 7 19.13 20.17 -2.81
N PRO A 8 18.60 21.29 -2.31
CA PRO A 8 17.44 21.28 -1.44
C PRO A 8 16.22 20.71 -2.17
N MET A 9 15.35 20.07 -1.40
CA MET A 9 14.12 19.45 -1.86
C MET A 9 12.91 20.25 -1.43
N ILE A 10 11.87 20.28 -2.25
CA ILE A 10 10.59 20.89 -1.89
C ILE A 10 9.78 19.84 -1.13
N TRP A 11 9.16 20.24 -0.04
CA TRP A 11 8.15 19.45 0.66
C TRP A 11 6.87 20.27 0.81
N LEU A 12 5.78 19.58 1.09
CA LEU A 12 4.46 20.16 1.34
C LEU A 12 4.17 20.10 2.84
N ASP A 13 3.55 21.16 3.35
CA ASP A 13 3.07 21.18 4.73
C ASP A 13 1.76 20.38 4.87
N LEU A 14 1.54 19.82 6.06
CA LEU A 14 0.30 19.10 6.38
C LEU A 14 -0.84 20.10 6.57
N LYS A 15 -2.04 19.75 6.08
CA LYS A 15 -3.29 20.45 6.38
C LYS A 15 -3.59 20.33 7.87
N GLU A 16 -4.09 21.41 8.46
CA GLU A 16 -4.57 21.42 9.83
C GLU A 16 -6.05 21.02 9.86
N ALA A 17 -6.40 20.05 10.70
CA ALA A 17 -7.80 19.66 10.85
C ALA A 17 -8.50 20.56 11.88
N GLY A 18 -9.71 20.98 11.55
CA GLY A 18 -10.65 21.60 12.48
C GLY A 18 -11.51 20.56 13.19
N GLU A 19 -12.68 20.99 13.66
CA GLU A 19 -13.64 20.12 14.35
C GLU A 19 -14.24 19.04 13.44
N PHE A 20 -14.51 17.87 14.01
CA PHE A 20 -15.29 16.77 13.41
C PHE A 20 -16.00 16.03 14.55
N ALA A 21 -17.33 16.10 14.56
CA ALA A 21 -18.14 15.76 15.72
C ALA A 21 -18.35 14.25 15.95
N PHE A 22 -17.77 13.37 15.12
CA PHE A 22 -18.11 11.94 15.13
C PHE A 22 -17.41 11.12 16.22
N ASN A 23 -16.14 11.40 16.55
CA ASN A 23 -15.45 10.91 17.76
C ASN A 23 -14.05 11.57 17.88
N ALA A 24 -13.80 12.35 18.93
CA ALA A 24 -12.58 13.15 19.07
C ALA A 24 -11.30 12.32 19.32
N ALA A 25 -11.40 11.12 19.91
CA ALA A 25 -10.21 10.39 20.39
C ALA A 25 -9.35 9.80 19.26
N VAL A 26 -9.97 9.15 18.26
CA VAL A 26 -9.25 8.55 17.12
C VAL A 26 -8.78 9.64 16.15
N LYS A 27 -9.58 10.70 15.96
CA LYS A 27 -9.18 11.86 15.13
C LYS A 27 -7.99 12.61 15.74
N LYS A 28 -7.96 12.84 17.06
CA LYS A 28 -6.87 13.59 17.72
C LYS A 28 -5.50 12.94 17.51
N SER A 29 -5.44 11.61 17.47
CA SER A 29 -4.21 10.86 17.16
C SER A 29 -3.83 10.90 15.66
N ALA A 30 -4.79 11.03 14.76
CA ALA A 30 -4.57 11.07 13.30
C ALA A 30 -4.42 12.49 12.72
N VAL A 31 -4.73 13.52 13.51
CA VAL A 31 -4.56 14.94 13.15
C VAL A 31 -3.28 15.52 13.74
N SER A 32 -2.83 15.04 14.91
CA SER A 32 -1.55 15.39 15.52
C SER A 32 -0.53 14.27 15.28
N VAL A 33 -0.22 14.03 14.02
CA VAL A 33 0.62 12.91 13.59
C VAL A 33 2.10 13.25 13.82
N PRO A 34 2.89 12.35 14.40
CA PRO A 34 4.33 12.54 14.49
C PRO A 34 4.94 12.63 13.08
N ARG A 35 5.95 13.47 12.91
CA ARG A 35 6.59 13.73 11.61
C ARG A 35 7.65 12.66 11.30
N ASP A 36 7.23 11.40 11.31
CA ASP A 36 8.06 10.21 11.12
C ASP A 36 7.31 9.10 10.36
N PHE A 37 7.97 7.96 10.15
CA PHE A 37 7.38 6.81 9.44
C PHE A 37 6.21 6.17 10.20
N GLU A 38 6.18 6.26 11.54
CA GLU A 38 5.04 5.80 12.34
C GLU A 38 3.80 6.66 12.06
N GLY A 39 4.02 7.95 11.81
CA GLY A 39 3.00 8.88 11.37
C GLY A 39 2.34 8.47 10.05
N CYS A 40 3.12 8.04 9.06
CA CYS A 40 2.59 7.51 7.80
C CYS A 40 1.72 6.27 8.02
N SER A 41 2.11 5.36 8.92
CA SER A 41 1.31 4.19 9.28
C SER A 41 -0.01 4.59 9.94
N THR A 42 0.04 5.55 10.85
CA THR A 42 -1.13 6.09 11.55
C THR A 42 -2.15 6.70 10.60
N LEU A 43 -1.70 7.51 9.63
CA LEU A 43 -2.55 8.11 8.60
C LEU A 43 -3.19 7.04 7.69
N ARG A 44 -2.41 6.04 7.25
CA ARG A 44 -2.94 4.93 6.43
C ARG A 44 -3.98 4.11 7.19
N LYS A 45 -3.72 3.80 8.47
CA LYS A 45 -4.67 3.12 9.34
C LYS A 45 -5.95 3.92 9.50
N TYR A 46 -5.84 5.22 9.76
CA TYR A 46 -6.99 6.10 9.92
C TYR A 46 -7.84 6.16 8.64
N LEU A 47 -7.19 6.33 7.48
CA LEU A 47 -7.86 6.33 6.18
C LEU A 47 -8.66 5.04 5.93
N GLY A 48 -8.11 3.87 6.27
CA GLY A 48 -8.81 2.60 6.14
C GLY A 48 -10.01 2.47 7.07
N GLN A 49 -9.89 2.92 8.32
CA GLN A 49 -11.02 2.93 9.26
C GLN A 49 -12.14 3.88 8.81
N LEU A 50 -11.80 5.02 8.17
CA LEU A 50 -12.79 5.90 7.54
C LEU A 50 -13.51 5.22 6.37
N HIS A 51 -12.82 4.38 5.60
CA HIS A 51 -13.45 3.60 4.53
C HIS A 51 -14.41 2.55 5.07
N PHE A 52 -14.02 1.82 6.12
CA PHE A 52 -14.89 0.88 6.82
C PHE A 52 -16.12 1.56 7.42
N LEU A 53 -15.96 2.75 7.97
CA LEU A 53 -17.06 3.55 8.50
C LEU A 53 -18.07 3.94 7.41
N GLN A 54 -17.57 4.51 6.30
CA GLN A 54 -18.39 4.93 5.16
C GLN A 54 -19.21 3.78 4.57
N SER A 55 -18.68 2.56 4.55
CA SER A 55 -19.38 1.40 4.01
C SER A 55 -20.63 0.99 4.82
N ARG A 56 -20.79 1.52 6.04
CA ARG A 56 -21.83 1.11 6.99
C ARG A 56 -22.80 2.22 7.34
N ILE A 57 -22.27 3.44 7.49
CA ILE A 57 -23.03 4.61 7.89
C ILE A 57 -23.08 5.56 6.68
N PRO A 58 -24.28 5.97 6.25
CA PRO A 58 -24.43 6.88 5.13
C PRO A 58 -24.04 8.32 5.56
N MET A 59 -22.73 8.62 5.46
CA MET A 59 -22.11 9.91 5.84
C MET A 59 -21.57 10.72 4.65
N GLY A 60 -21.95 10.35 3.42
CA GLY A 60 -21.62 11.09 2.21
C GLY A 60 -22.45 12.37 2.07
N ASN A 61 -22.10 13.20 1.09
CA ASN A 61 -22.80 14.46 0.81
C ASN A 61 -24.33 14.26 0.67
N GLY A 62 -25.09 14.98 1.49
CA GLY A 62 -26.55 14.95 1.50
C GLY A 62 -27.19 13.70 2.13
N GLN A 63 -26.41 12.89 2.86
CA GLN A 63 -26.92 11.71 3.57
C GLN A 63 -27.27 12.02 5.04
N ASP A 64 -28.18 11.24 5.62
CA ASP A 64 -28.80 11.53 6.94
C ASP A 64 -27.81 11.56 8.12
N ALA A 65 -26.67 10.87 8.01
CA ALA A 65 -25.63 10.84 9.04
C ALA A 65 -24.39 11.65 8.62
N ALA A 66 -24.50 12.51 7.61
CA ALA A 66 -23.43 13.44 7.26
C ALA A 66 -23.14 14.39 8.44
N VAL A 67 -21.85 14.60 8.70
CA VAL A 67 -21.39 15.52 9.76
C VAL A 67 -20.45 16.55 9.15
N PRO A 68 -20.44 17.79 9.67
CA PRO A 68 -19.54 18.82 9.18
C PRO A 68 -18.09 18.43 9.45
N VAL A 69 -17.29 18.46 8.39
CA VAL A 69 -15.86 18.19 8.39
C VAL A 69 -15.13 19.47 8.03
N THR A 70 -14.36 20.03 8.97
CA THR A 70 -13.61 21.28 8.76
C THR A 70 -12.11 21.01 8.65
N TRP A 71 -11.48 21.58 7.62
CA TRP A 71 -10.02 21.59 7.45
C TRP A 71 -9.54 22.97 7.01
N THR A 72 -8.33 23.33 7.39
CA THR A 72 -7.66 24.56 6.93
C THR A 72 -7.01 24.32 5.57
N GLU A 73 -7.33 25.19 4.62
CA GLU A 73 -6.73 25.22 3.28
C GLU A 73 -5.31 25.83 3.36
N ILE A 74 -4.32 25.16 2.77
CA ILE A 74 -2.89 25.46 3.02
C ILE A 74 -2.45 26.82 2.49
N PHE A 75 -2.95 27.26 1.35
CA PHE A 75 -2.47 28.47 0.69
C PHE A 75 -3.12 29.74 1.24
N SER A 76 -4.42 29.71 1.53
CA SER A 76 -5.13 30.87 2.09
C SER A 76 -5.22 30.88 3.62
N GLY A 77 -4.97 29.75 4.29
CA GLY A 77 -5.15 29.59 5.74
C GLY A 77 -6.62 29.64 6.18
N LYS A 78 -7.57 29.55 5.25
CA LYS A 78 -9.01 29.61 5.55
C LYS A 78 -9.55 28.23 5.94
N ALA A 79 -10.42 28.21 6.94
CA ALA A 79 -11.18 27.02 7.28
C ALA A 79 -12.26 26.75 6.22
N VAL A 80 -12.31 25.53 5.71
CA VAL A 80 -13.28 25.04 4.72
C VAL A 80 -14.01 23.86 5.33
N THR A 81 -15.35 23.93 5.35
CA THR A 81 -16.23 22.91 5.94
C THR A 81 -17.10 22.27 4.87
N HIS A 82 -17.13 20.93 4.85
CA HIS A 82 -18.04 20.15 4.00
C HIS A 82 -18.72 19.06 4.82
N GLU A 83 -19.98 18.77 4.54
CA GLU A 83 -20.72 17.66 5.15
C GLU A 83 -20.55 16.38 4.33
N ASP A 84 -19.31 15.90 4.22
CA ASP A 84 -18.98 14.69 3.44
C ASP A 84 -17.76 13.98 4.02
N ILE A 85 -17.92 12.70 4.41
CA ILE A 85 -16.82 11.87 4.89
C ILE A 85 -15.69 11.71 3.87
N LYS A 86 -15.99 11.82 2.57
CA LYS A 86 -14.97 11.79 1.51
C LYS A 86 -14.03 12.99 1.58
N TYR A 87 -14.49 14.14 2.10
CA TYR A 87 -13.61 15.29 2.33
C TYR A 87 -12.56 14.99 3.41
N GLU A 88 -12.95 14.32 4.50
CA GLU A 88 -12.00 13.85 5.53
C GLU A 88 -10.97 12.89 4.91
N GLN A 89 -11.43 11.90 4.14
CA GLN A 89 -10.54 10.95 3.46
C GLN A 89 -9.56 11.65 2.51
N ALA A 90 -10.02 12.64 1.75
CA ALA A 90 -9.20 13.43 0.85
C ALA A 90 -8.11 14.23 1.59
N CYS A 91 -8.45 14.90 2.69
CA CYS A 91 -7.50 15.66 3.50
C CYS A 91 -6.47 14.77 4.20
N VAL A 92 -6.89 13.61 4.74
CA VAL A 92 -5.98 12.62 5.34
C VAL A 92 -5.01 12.08 4.30
N LEU A 93 -5.48 11.80 3.09
CA LEU A 93 -4.66 11.33 1.99
C LEU A 93 -3.68 12.40 1.48
N TYR A 94 -4.11 13.67 1.44
CA TYR A 94 -3.20 14.79 1.18
C TYR A 94 -2.09 14.84 2.23
N ASN A 95 -2.44 14.75 3.52
CA ASN A 95 -1.48 14.77 4.62
C ASN A 95 -0.50 13.58 4.55
N LEU A 96 -0.95 12.41 4.09
CA LEU A 96 -0.06 11.27 3.84
C LEU A 96 0.97 11.61 2.76
N GLY A 97 0.55 12.22 1.64
CA GLY A 97 1.46 12.69 0.59
C GLY A 97 2.43 13.77 1.09
N ALA A 98 1.93 14.74 1.86
CA ALA A 98 2.73 15.80 2.45
C ALA A 98 3.79 15.25 3.43
N LEU A 99 3.41 14.33 4.33
CA LEU A 99 4.33 13.69 5.26
C LEU A 99 5.42 12.90 4.53
N HIS A 100 5.08 12.11 3.51
CA HIS A 100 6.09 11.43 2.68
C HIS A 100 7.04 12.41 1.99
N SER A 101 6.54 13.57 1.53
CA SER A 101 7.39 14.60 0.91
C SER A 101 8.38 15.20 1.92
N MET A 102 7.95 15.42 3.16
CA MET A 102 8.79 15.92 4.24
C MET A 102 9.87 14.91 4.62
N LEU A 103 9.49 13.64 4.83
CA LEU A 103 10.42 12.58 5.17
C LEU A 103 11.45 12.36 4.05
N GLY A 104 11.02 12.40 2.79
CA GLY A 104 11.90 12.30 1.63
C GLY A 104 12.90 13.46 1.53
N ALA A 105 12.50 14.67 1.91
CA ALA A 105 13.39 15.83 1.96
C ALA A 105 14.37 15.80 3.15
N MET A 106 13.98 15.15 4.26
CA MET A 106 14.80 15.03 5.48
C MET A 106 15.78 13.84 5.45
N ASP A 107 15.50 12.80 4.65
CA ASP A 107 16.29 11.56 4.62
C ASP A 107 17.63 11.68 3.86
N LYS A 108 18.64 10.94 4.35
CA LYS A 108 19.98 10.76 3.79
C LYS A 108 20.12 9.53 2.87
N ARG A 109 19.04 9.08 2.21
CA ARG A 109 18.98 8.07 1.10
C ARG A 109 18.60 6.62 1.48
N VAL A 110 17.43 6.30 2.04
CA VAL A 110 17.05 4.87 2.15
C VAL A 110 15.60 4.52 1.80
N SER A 111 14.61 5.42 1.93
CA SER A 111 13.21 5.02 1.68
C SER A 111 12.66 5.50 0.33
N GLU A 112 12.28 4.57 -0.55
CA GLU A 112 11.64 4.79 -1.85
C GLU A 112 10.09 4.88 -1.74
N GLU A 113 9.53 5.31 -0.61
CA GLU A 113 8.08 5.50 -0.48
C GLU A 113 7.64 6.84 -1.10
N CYS A 114 7.02 6.76 -2.29
CA CYS A 114 6.77 7.92 -3.14
C CYS A 114 5.47 8.66 -2.78
N ALA A 115 5.58 9.89 -2.26
CA ALA A 115 4.48 10.85 -2.06
C ALA A 115 3.59 11.04 -3.30
N ALA A 116 4.13 10.85 -4.52
CA ALA A 116 3.37 10.96 -5.77
C ALA A 116 2.20 9.97 -5.84
N GLY A 117 2.30 8.80 -5.19
CA GLY A 117 1.24 7.80 -5.12
C GLY A 117 -0.03 8.32 -4.45
N ALA A 118 0.12 8.97 -3.28
CA ALA A 118 -0.98 9.54 -2.53
C ALA A 118 -1.71 10.64 -3.31
N PHE A 119 -0.96 11.56 -3.94
CA PHE A 119 -1.56 12.61 -4.76
C PHE A 119 -2.20 12.09 -6.05
N THR A 120 -1.64 11.04 -6.66
CA THR A 120 -2.24 10.37 -7.82
C THR A 120 -3.57 9.73 -7.45
N TYR A 121 -3.61 8.98 -6.34
CA TYR A 121 -4.84 8.37 -5.84
C TYR A 121 -5.89 9.42 -5.53
N LEU A 122 -5.50 10.51 -4.86
CA LEU A 122 -6.38 11.63 -4.52
C LEU A 122 -7.00 12.25 -5.77
N ARG A 123 -6.18 12.55 -6.78
CA ARG A 123 -6.62 13.12 -8.06
C ARG A 123 -7.59 12.21 -8.81
N ASP A 124 -7.34 10.90 -8.81
CA ASP A 124 -8.09 9.97 -9.67
C ASP A 124 -9.39 9.48 -9.00
N HIS A 125 -9.48 9.43 -7.67
CA HIS A 125 -10.64 8.90 -6.93
C HIS A 125 -11.56 9.98 -6.32
N PHE A 126 -11.10 11.24 -6.24
CA PHE A 126 -11.88 12.36 -5.70
C PHE A 126 -12.06 13.44 -6.77
N PRO A 127 -12.95 13.24 -7.77
CA PRO A 127 -13.13 14.15 -8.91
C PRO A 127 -13.73 15.50 -8.51
N HIS A 128 -14.39 15.59 -7.34
CA HIS A 128 -14.89 16.85 -6.82
C HIS A 128 -13.78 17.56 -6.02
N SER A 129 -13.39 18.76 -6.46
CA SER A 129 -12.38 19.55 -5.75
C SER A 129 -13.00 20.24 -4.54
N TYR A 130 -12.80 19.65 -3.36
CA TYR A 130 -13.32 20.22 -2.10
C TYR A 130 -12.64 21.55 -1.69
N SER A 131 -11.38 21.74 -2.09
CA SER A 131 -10.60 22.95 -1.82
C SER A 131 -9.53 23.16 -2.89
N VAL A 132 -9.03 24.40 -3.04
CA VAL A 132 -8.14 24.80 -4.13
C VAL A 132 -6.78 24.09 -4.11
N ASP A 133 -6.28 23.78 -2.92
CA ASP A 133 -5.05 23.01 -2.66
C ASP A 133 -5.15 21.53 -3.09
N MET A 134 -6.36 21.02 -3.30
CA MET A 134 -6.63 19.68 -3.81
C MET A 134 -7.22 19.68 -5.23
N SER A 135 -7.13 20.79 -5.94
CA SER A 135 -7.54 20.85 -7.35
C SER A 135 -6.67 19.94 -8.23
N HIS A 136 -7.24 19.41 -9.31
CA HIS A 136 -6.51 18.54 -10.25
C HIS A 136 -5.21 19.17 -10.76
N GLN A 137 -5.17 20.49 -10.94
CA GLN A 137 -4.01 21.22 -11.39
C GLN A 137 -2.91 21.26 -10.32
N ILE A 138 -3.25 21.58 -9.06
CA ILE A 138 -2.29 21.56 -7.95
C ILE A 138 -1.80 20.14 -7.66
N LEU A 139 -2.69 19.14 -7.70
CA LEU A 139 -2.29 17.74 -7.53
C LEU A 139 -1.35 17.29 -8.66
N SER A 140 -1.59 17.69 -9.90
CA SER A 140 -0.70 17.37 -11.02
C SER A 140 0.67 18.05 -10.92
N LEU A 141 0.72 19.28 -10.40
CA LEU A 141 1.96 19.95 -10.01
C LEU A 141 2.70 19.12 -8.94
N ASN A 142 2.02 18.76 -7.86
CA ASN A 142 2.59 18.00 -6.75
C ASN A 142 3.12 16.63 -7.22
N ILE A 143 2.37 15.91 -8.06
CA ILE A 143 2.79 14.61 -8.61
C ILE A 143 4.09 14.75 -9.42
N ASN A 144 4.14 15.69 -10.37
CA ASN A 144 5.34 15.88 -11.20
C ASN A 144 6.55 16.34 -10.37
N LEU A 145 6.32 17.20 -9.38
CA LEU A 145 7.36 17.65 -8.47
C LEU A 145 7.94 16.49 -7.65
N MET A 146 7.07 15.65 -7.06
CA MET A 146 7.49 14.48 -6.27
C MET A 146 8.19 13.42 -7.13
N LEU A 147 7.73 13.17 -8.36
CA LEU A 147 8.41 12.27 -9.30
C LEU A 147 9.77 12.82 -9.73
N GLY A 148 9.88 14.13 -9.98
CA GLY A 148 11.14 14.79 -10.29
C GLY A 148 12.17 14.64 -9.17
N GLN A 149 11.77 14.87 -7.92
CA GLN A 149 12.62 14.72 -6.73
C GLN A 149 13.01 13.26 -6.47
N ALA A 150 12.10 12.31 -6.69
CA ALA A 150 12.41 10.88 -6.57
C ALA A 150 13.42 10.44 -7.64
N GLN A 151 13.25 10.90 -8.89
CA GLN A 151 14.19 10.62 -9.98
C GLN A 151 15.55 11.30 -9.74
N GLU A 152 15.58 12.47 -9.09
CA GLU A 152 16.80 13.15 -8.63
C GLU A 152 17.56 12.32 -7.58
N CYS A 153 16.88 11.74 -6.59
CA CYS A 153 17.50 10.79 -5.65
C CYS A 153 18.12 9.58 -6.38
N LEU A 154 17.41 9.04 -7.38
CA LEU A 154 17.90 7.91 -8.17
C LEU A 154 19.11 8.31 -9.04
N LEU A 155 19.14 9.54 -9.54
CA LEU A 155 20.28 10.09 -10.26
C LEU A 155 21.51 10.19 -9.36
N GLU A 156 21.37 10.74 -8.15
CA GLU A 156 22.44 10.80 -7.16
C GLU A 156 23.00 9.40 -6.87
N LYS A 157 22.13 8.42 -6.60
CA LYS A 157 22.50 7.02 -6.40
C LYS A 157 23.24 6.44 -7.60
N SER A 158 22.75 6.69 -8.81
CA SER A 158 23.37 6.19 -10.05
C SER A 158 24.76 6.78 -10.31
N MET A 159 24.98 8.03 -9.92
CA MET A 159 26.30 8.67 -10.02
C MET A 159 27.28 8.10 -8.99
N LEU A 160 26.83 7.79 -7.78
CA LEU A 160 27.66 7.16 -6.72
C LEU A 160 28.02 5.71 -7.04
N ASP A 161 27.07 4.97 -7.60
CA ASP A 161 27.26 3.60 -8.09
C ASP A 161 28.16 3.55 -9.34
N ASN A 162 28.62 4.69 -9.84
CA ASN A 162 29.41 4.84 -11.07
C ASN A 162 28.81 4.08 -12.26
N ARG A 163 27.49 4.24 -12.47
CA ARG A 163 26.77 3.62 -13.58
C ARG A 163 27.23 4.19 -14.93
N LYS A 164 26.99 3.45 -16.01
CA LYS A 164 27.33 3.86 -17.40
C LYS A 164 26.86 5.28 -17.72
N SER A 165 27.73 6.07 -18.35
CA SER A 165 27.50 7.48 -18.68
C SER A 165 26.18 7.72 -19.41
N PHE A 166 25.85 6.91 -20.42
CA PHE A 166 24.58 7.01 -21.15
C PHE A 166 23.34 6.83 -20.25
N LEU A 167 23.37 5.88 -19.30
CA LEU A 167 22.26 5.66 -18.39
C LEU A 167 22.06 6.88 -17.49
N VAL A 168 23.14 7.40 -16.90
CA VAL A 168 23.09 8.60 -16.06
C VAL A 168 22.51 9.79 -16.83
N ALA A 169 22.95 9.99 -18.09
CA ALA A 169 22.41 11.05 -18.95
C ALA A 169 20.90 10.93 -19.17
N ARG A 170 20.40 9.72 -19.42
CA ARG A 170 18.95 9.47 -19.60
C ARG A 170 18.14 9.65 -18.32
N ILE A 171 18.71 9.29 -17.17
CA ILE A 171 18.08 9.53 -15.86
C ILE A 171 17.99 11.05 -15.61
N SER A 172 19.08 11.80 -15.84
CA SER A 172 19.09 13.26 -15.72
C SER A 172 18.11 13.94 -16.68
N ALA A 173 18.02 13.48 -17.93
CA ALA A 173 17.04 13.99 -18.89
C ALA A 173 15.60 13.80 -18.41
N GLN A 174 15.30 12.68 -17.76
CA GLN A 174 13.97 12.46 -17.18
C GLN A 174 13.66 13.38 -16.00
N VAL A 175 14.65 13.70 -15.14
CA VAL A 175 14.49 14.68 -14.07
C VAL A 175 14.09 16.04 -14.66
N VAL A 176 14.74 16.43 -15.76
CA VAL A 176 14.44 17.67 -16.49
C VAL A 176 13.01 17.66 -17.03
N ASP A 177 12.55 16.56 -17.60
CA ASP A 177 11.20 16.45 -18.16
C ASP A 177 10.12 16.61 -17.07
N TYR A 178 10.27 15.94 -15.92
CA TYR A 178 9.35 16.11 -14.79
C TYR A 178 9.33 17.55 -14.26
N TYR A 179 10.51 18.17 -14.09
CA TYR A 179 10.57 19.55 -13.62
C TYR A 179 10.05 20.56 -14.64
N LYS A 180 10.17 20.29 -15.95
CA LYS A 180 9.54 21.13 -16.98
C LYS A 180 8.02 21.10 -16.88
N GLU A 181 7.40 19.94 -16.69
CA GLU A 181 5.95 19.85 -16.49
C GLU A 181 5.53 20.56 -15.20
N ALA A 182 6.28 20.39 -14.10
CA ALA A 182 6.03 21.13 -12.86
C ALA A 182 6.17 22.66 -13.06
N CYS A 183 7.18 23.11 -13.81
CA CYS A 183 7.40 24.52 -14.10
C CYS A 183 6.28 25.12 -14.95
N ARG A 184 5.77 24.39 -15.94
CA ARG A 184 4.60 24.83 -16.75
C ARG A 184 3.37 25.02 -15.87
N ALA A 185 3.14 24.10 -14.93
CA ALA A 185 2.03 24.24 -13.98
C ALA A 185 2.22 25.46 -13.06
N LEU A 186 3.45 25.74 -12.60
CA LEU A 186 3.76 26.95 -11.83
C LEU A 186 3.66 28.24 -12.64
N GLU A 187 3.82 28.19 -13.96
CA GLU A 187 3.69 29.34 -14.88
C GLU A 187 2.25 29.69 -15.23
N ASN A 188 1.31 28.77 -15.01
CA ASN A 188 -0.10 29.02 -15.19
C ASN A 188 -0.58 30.12 -14.22
N SER A 189 -1.29 31.12 -14.77
CA SER A 189 -1.72 32.31 -14.03
C SER A 189 -2.65 31.98 -12.86
N GLU A 190 -3.52 30.98 -12.98
CA GLU A 190 -4.43 30.55 -11.92
C GLU A 190 -3.64 29.96 -10.75
N THR A 191 -2.74 29.00 -11.02
CA THR A 191 -1.85 28.43 -10.01
C THR A 191 -0.97 29.47 -9.34
N ALA A 192 -0.42 30.42 -10.12
CA ALA A 192 0.41 31.49 -9.58
C ALA A 192 -0.37 32.40 -8.61
N SER A 193 -1.64 32.70 -8.92
CA SER A 193 -2.50 33.50 -8.04
C SER A 193 -2.82 32.79 -6.72
N LEU A 194 -3.02 31.47 -6.76
CA LEU A 194 -3.36 30.65 -5.58
C LEU A 194 -2.16 30.50 -4.63
N LEU A 195 -0.99 30.17 -5.17
CA LEU A 195 0.22 29.89 -4.38
C LEU A 195 0.93 31.17 -3.91
N GLY A 196 0.68 32.31 -4.54
CA GLY A 196 1.26 33.60 -4.15
C GLY A 196 2.79 33.59 -4.09
N LYS A 197 3.35 33.83 -2.89
CA LYS A 197 4.81 33.86 -2.69
C LYS A 197 5.46 32.48 -2.90
N ILE A 198 4.80 31.40 -2.48
CA ILE A 198 5.30 30.02 -2.57
C ILE A 198 5.64 29.68 -4.02
N GLN A 199 4.80 30.11 -4.97
CA GLN A 199 5.04 29.88 -6.39
C GLN A 199 6.34 30.50 -6.87
N LYS A 200 6.69 31.72 -6.44
CA LYS A 200 7.92 32.38 -6.87
C LYS A 200 9.16 31.62 -6.40
N ASP A 201 9.14 31.18 -5.14
CA ASP A 201 10.24 30.45 -4.53
C ASP A 201 10.41 29.07 -5.18
N TRP A 202 9.32 28.33 -5.37
CA TRP A 202 9.33 27.02 -6.05
C TRP A 202 9.72 27.14 -7.51
N LYS A 203 9.13 28.08 -8.25
CA LYS A 203 9.44 28.30 -9.67
C LYS A 203 10.93 28.59 -9.84
N LYS A 204 11.51 29.47 -9.02
CA LYS A 204 12.93 29.80 -9.09
C LYS A 204 13.82 28.59 -8.84
N LEU A 205 13.51 27.77 -7.83
CA LEU A 205 14.25 26.55 -7.53
C LEU A 205 14.11 25.50 -8.65
N VAL A 206 12.90 25.25 -9.12
CA VAL A 206 12.60 24.28 -10.19
C VAL A 206 13.25 24.70 -11.51
N GLN A 207 13.15 25.98 -11.90
CA GLN A 207 13.81 26.49 -13.10
C GLN A 207 15.34 26.33 -13.04
N MET A 208 15.95 26.64 -11.89
CA MET A 208 17.37 26.41 -11.68
C MET A 208 17.71 24.92 -11.83
N LYS A 209 16.94 24.02 -11.19
CA LYS A 209 17.11 22.56 -11.28
C LYS A 209 16.99 22.05 -12.72
N ILE A 210 16.08 22.58 -13.54
CA ILE A 210 15.94 22.23 -14.96
C ILE A 210 17.27 22.44 -15.70
N TYR A 211 17.87 23.63 -15.57
CA TYR A 211 19.14 23.93 -16.24
C TYR A 211 20.30 23.11 -15.66
N TYR A 212 20.34 22.96 -14.34
CA TYR A 212 21.36 22.18 -13.66
C TYR A 212 21.36 20.71 -14.11
N PHE A 213 20.21 20.01 -14.05
CA PHE A 213 20.14 18.61 -14.47
C PHE A 213 20.29 18.44 -15.99
N ALA A 214 19.92 19.44 -16.80
CA ALA A 214 20.23 19.44 -18.21
C ALA A 214 21.75 19.54 -18.46
N ALA A 215 22.48 20.31 -17.65
CA ALA A 215 23.94 20.35 -17.69
C ALA A 215 24.55 19.01 -17.30
N VAL A 216 24.03 18.34 -16.25
CA VAL A 216 24.47 17.00 -15.85
C VAL A 216 24.21 15.97 -16.96
N ALA A 217 23.05 16.02 -17.62
CA ALA A 217 22.73 15.14 -18.75
C ALA A 217 23.75 15.30 -19.88
N HIS A 218 24.05 16.55 -20.28
CA HIS A 218 25.00 16.84 -21.35
C HIS A 218 26.45 16.51 -20.96
N LEU A 219 26.84 16.69 -19.70
CA LEU A 219 28.14 16.23 -19.18
C LEU A 219 28.29 14.72 -19.37
N HIS A 220 27.26 13.93 -19.05
CA HIS A 220 27.33 12.49 -19.19
C HIS A 220 27.24 12.02 -20.66
N MET A 221 26.55 12.75 -21.55
CA MET A 221 26.65 12.51 -22.99
C MET A 221 28.05 12.82 -23.53
N GLY A 222 28.71 13.88 -23.07
CA GLY A 222 30.10 14.18 -23.44
C GLY A 222 31.07 13.08 -22.99
N LYS A 223 30.86 12.51 -21.79
CA LYS A 223 31.63 11.32 -21.34
C LYS A 223 31.37 10.09 -22.20
N GLN A 224 30.13 9.88 -22.65
CA GLN A 224 29.84 8.79 -23.58
C GLN A 224 30.52 9.01 -24.95
N ALA A 225 30.50 10.23 -25.48
CA ALA A 225 31.21 10.55 -26.72
C ALA A 225 32.73 10.34 -26.57
N GLU A 226 33.29 10.66 -25.40
CA GLU A 226 34.69 10.35 -25.02
C GLU A 226 34.97 8.83 -25.05
N GLU A 227 34.08 8.01 -24.46
CA GLU A 227 34.17 6.54 -24.50
C GLU A 227 34.08 5.98 -25.93
N GLN A 228 33.34 6.66 -26.81
CA GLN A 228 33.17 6.29 -28.23
C GLN A 228 34.23 6.89 -29.16
N GLN A 229 35.23 7.60 -28.61
CA GLN A 229 36.27 8.31 -29.36
C GLN A 229 35.72 9.29 -30.40
N LYS A 230 34.59 9.94 -30.10
CA LYS A 230 34.00 11.01 -30.91
C LYS A 230 34.33 12.36 -30.31
N PHE A 231 35.52 12.86 -30.60
CA PHE A 231 36.08 14.03 -29.92
C PHE A 231 35.40 15.34 -30.32
N GLY A 232 34.86 15.47 -31.54
CA GLY A 232 34.03 16.61 -31.95
C GLY A 232 32.71 16.70 -31.17
N GLU A 233 31.99 15.57 -31.06
CA GLU A 233 30.75 15.47 -30.26
C GLU A 233 31.01 15.73 -28.76
N ARG A 234 32.14 15.23 -28.23
CA ARG A 234 32.57 15.47 -26.84
C ARG A 234 32.65 16.96 -26.52
N VAL A 235 33.27 17.76 -27.40
CA VAL A 235 33.45 19.21 -27.19
C VAL A 235 32.12 19.94 -27.15
N ILE A 236 31.21 19.69 -28.09
CA ILE A 236 29.91 20.38 -28.12
C ILE A 236 29.01 19.99 -26.94
N TYR A 237 29.05 18.73 -26.49
CA TYR A 237 28.30 18.33 -25.30
C TYR A 237 28.81 19.02 -24.04
N PHE A 238 30.14 19.12 -23.84
CA PHE A 238 30.70 19.83 -22.69
C PHE A 238 30.48 21.35 -22.78
N GLN A 239 30.55 21.94 -23.97
CA GLN A 239 30.17 23.35 -24.18
C GLN A 239 28.72 23.57 -23.76
N SER A 240 27.82 22.74 -24.26
CA SER A 240 26.39 22.85 -23.97
C SER A 240 26.08 22.62 -22.49
N ALA A 241 26.82 21.75 -21.82
CA ALA A 241 26.74 21.53 -20.38
C ALA A 241 27.18 22.78 -19.60
N LEU A 242 28.27 23.43 -20.02
CA LEU A 242 28.78 24.66 -19.42
C LEU A 242 27.79 25.82 -19.58
N ASP A 243 27.23 25.98 -20.78
CA ASP A 243 26.24 27.04 -21.06
C ASP A 243 24.99 26.87 -20.18
N LYS A 244 24.46 25.65 -20.07
CA LYS A 244 23.33 25.32 -19.20
C LYS A 244 23.65 25.55 -17.73
N LEU A 245 24.85 25.19 -17.28
CA LEU A 245 25.26 25.42 -15.90
C LEU A 245 25.37 26.92 -15.60
N ASN A 246 25.88 27.73 -16.52
CA ASN A 246 25.93 29.18 -16.37
C ASN A 246 24.53 29.79 -16.23
N GLU A 247 23.53 29.29 -16.99
CA GLU A 247 22.13 29.69 -16.79
C GLU A 247 21.59 29.27 -15.41
N ALA A 248 21.92 28.05 -14.94
CA ALA A 248 21.56 27.62 -13.59
C ALA A 248 22.16 28.54 -12.50
N ILE A 249 23.43 28.94 -12.64
CA ILE A 249 24.12 29.87 -11.73
C ILE A 249 23.43 31.24 -11.70
N LYS A 250 23.00 31.77 -12.87
CA LYS A 250 22.24 33.03 -12.94
C LYS A 250 20.93 32.95 -12.16
N LEU A 251 20.21 31.83 -12.29
CA LEU A 251 18.93 31.58 -11.62
C LEU A 251 19.09 31.27 -10.12
N ALA A 252 20.26 30.79 -9.71
CA ALA A 252 20.56 30.44 -8.33
C ALA A 252 20.84 31.65 -7.41
N LYS A 253 20.90 32.87 -7.93
CA LYS A 253 21.18 34.07 -7.10
C LYS A 253 20.19 34.18 -5.92
N GLY A 254 20.69 34.17 -4.69
CA GLY A 254 19.86 34.22 -3.48
C GLY A 254 19.25 32.88 -3.06
N GLN A 255 19.67 31.76 -3.66
CA GLN A 255 19.43 30.42 -3.13
C GLN A 255 20.39 30.11 -1.96
N PRO A 256 20.08 29.12 -1.10
CA PRO A 256 20.93 28.71 0.02
C PRO A 256 22.37 28.36 -0.40
N GLU A 257 23.31 28.46 0.54
CA GLU A 257 24.73 28.17 0.30
C GLU A 257 24.96 26.76 -0.25
N THR A 258 24.17 25.77 0.18
CA THR A 258 24.22 24.39 -0.33
C THR A 258 24.04 24.30 -1.85
N VAL A 259 23.17 25.14 -2.43
CA VAL A 259 22.98 25.24 -3.88
C VAL A 259 24.22 25.83 -4.55
N GLN A 260 24.80 26.88 -3.95
CA GLN A 260 25.99 27.53 -4.49
C GLN A 260 27.20 26.58 -4.49
N GLU A 261 27.37 25.80 -3.42
CA GLU A 261 28.42 24.79 -3.33
C GLU A 261 28.26 23.69 -4.39
N ALA A 262 27.04 23.19 -4.59
CA ALA A 262 26.73 22.19 -5.62
C ALA A 262 27.05 22.70 -7.02
N LEU A 263 26.68 23.95 -7.32
CA LEU A 263 26.95 24.60 -8.61
C LEU A 263 28.44 24.86 -8.81
N ARG A 264 29.16 25.33 -7.79
CA ARG A 264 30.62 25.56 -7.86
C ARG A 264 31.38 24.26 -8.12
N PHE A 265 31.06 23.20 -7.37
CA PHE A 265 31.67 21.89 -7.60
C PHE A 265 31.42 21.39 -9.03
N THR A 266 30.18 21.53 -9.51
CA THR A 266 29.82 21.09 -10.86
C THR A 266 30.50 21.96 -11.93
N MET A 267 30.71 23.25 -11.66
CA MET A 267 31.42 24.18 -12.54
C MET A 267 32.89 23.79 -12.70
N ASP A 268 33.57 23.44 -11.61
CA ASP A 268 34.97 22.99 -11.66
C ASP A 268 35.11 21.72 -12.51
N VAL A 269 34.18 20.78 -12.36
CA VAL A 269 34.16 19.53 -13.13
C VAL A 269 33.87 19.78 -14.62
N ILE A 270 32.80 20.50 -14.94
CA ILE A 270 32.39 20.74 -16.34
C ILE A 270 33.39 21.64 -17.04
N GLY A 271 33.83 22.72 -16.39
CA GLY A 271 34.82 23.66 -16.93
C GLY A 271 36.17 22.98 -17.19
N GLY A 272 36.65 22.16 -16.25
CA GLY A 272 37.86 21.36 -16.43
C GLY A 272 37.75 20.37 -17.60
N LYS A 273 36.65 19.62 -17.67
CA LYS A 273 36.37 18.67 -18.77
C LYS A 273 36.28 19.36 -20.12
N TYR A 274 35.59 20.50 -20.21
CA TYR A 274 35.48 21.28 -21.45
C TYR A 274 36.83 21.81 -21.92
N ASN A 275 37.60 22.45 -21.03
CA ASN A 275 38.90 23.03 -21.39
C ASN A 275 39.89 21.96 -21.86
N SER A 276 39.93 20.81 -21.17
CA SER A 276 40.71 19.66 -21.61
C SER A 276 40.23 19.16 -22.97
N ALA A 277 38.90 19.01 -23.14
CA ALA A 277 38.35 18.44 -24.35
C ALA A 277 38.62 19.28 -25.59
N LYS A 278 38.46 20.60 -25.45
CA LYS A 278 38.75 21.59 -26.47
C LYS A 278 40.23 21.59 -26.84
N LYS A 279 41.12 21.62 -25.84
CA LYS A 279 42.57 21.59 -26.08
C LYS A 279 42.98 20.33 -26.85
N ASP A 280 42.53 19.14 -26.42
CA ASP A 280 42.91 17.92 -27.14
C ASP A 280 42.36 17.90 -28.57
N ASN A 281 41.15 18.41 -28.79
CA ASN A 281 40.59 18.47 -30.13
C ASN A 281 41.34 19.47 -31.02
N ASP A 282 41.71 20.63 -30.49
CA ASP A 282 42.41 21.68 -31.25
C ASP A 282 43.87 21.33 -31.59
N PHE A 283 44.53 20.49 -30.78
CA PHE A 283 45.97 20.17 -30.95
C PHE A 283 46.26 18.72 -31.36
N ILE A 284 45.35 17.78 -31.11
CA ILE A 284 45.57 16.34 -31.34
C ILE A 284 44.58 15.81 -32.38
N TYR A 285 43.28 15.82 -32.08
CA TYR A 285 42.30 15.08 -32.88
C TYR A 285 41.80 15.81 -34.13
N HIS A 286 41.66 17.14 -34.07
CA HIS A 286 41.19 18.01 -35.15
C HIS A 286 39.83 17.57 -35.76
N GLU A 287 38.95 16.97 -34.95
CA GLU A 287 37.61 16.61 -35.43
C GLU A 287 36.72 17.84 -35.55
N ALA A 288 35.85 17.84 -36.56
CA ALA A 288 34.83 18.88 -36.72
C ALA A 288 33.84 18.85 -35.57
N VAL A 289 33.61 19.99 -34.92
CA VAL A 289 32.63 20.12 -33.84
C VAL A 289 31.23 20.30 -34.46
N PRO A 290 30.31 19.33 -34.30
CA PRO A 290 28.98 19.41 -34.89
C PRO A 290 28.11 20.44 -34.16
N ALA A 291 27.07 20.92 -34.84
CA ALA A 291 26.08 21.79 -34.21
C ALA A 291 25.14 20.97 -33.31
N LEU A 292 24.75 21.53 -32.16
CA LEU A 292 24.01 20.79 -31.12
C LEU A 292 22.65 20.26 -31.61
N ASP A 293 22.00 20.97 -32.52
CA ASP A 293 20.73 20.63 -33.17
C ASP A 293 20.84 19.44 -34.14
N THR A 294 22.04 19.16 -34.65
CA THR A 294 22.30 17.99 -35.50
C THR A 294 22.43 16.69 -34.68
N LEU A 295 22.60 16.79 -33.36
CA LEU A 295 22.74 15.65 -32.46
C LEU A 295 21.38 15.11 -32.00
N GLN A 296 21.30 13.80 -31.80
CA GLN A 296 20.09 13.18 -31.28
C GLN A 296 19.78 13.66 -29.85
N SER A 297 18.55 14.11 -29.62
CA SER A 297 18.08 14.52 -28.30
C SER A 297 18.08 13.34 -27.31
N VAL A 298 18.51 13.60 -26.07
CA VAL A 298 18.57 12.59 -25.02
C VAL A 298 17.16 12.27 -24.52
N LYS A 299 16.66 11.07 -24.83
CA LYS A 299 15.35 10.62 -24.34
C LYS A 299 15.42 10.18 -22.87
N GLY A 300 14.59 10.80 -22.03
CA GLY A 300 14.41 10.45 -20.63
C GLY A 300 14.13 8.97 -20.38
N ALA A 301 14.62 8.45 -19.25
CA ALA A 301 14.28 7.12 -18.73
C ALA A 301 13.44 7.25 -17.43
N PRO A 302 12.10 7.06 -17.49
CA PRO A 302 11.24 7.09 -16.31
C PRO A 302 11.42 5.80 -15.50
N LEU A 303 12.23 5.88 -14.44
CA LEU A 303 12.52 4.75 -13.55
C LEU A 303 11.68 4.81 -12.27
N VAL A 304 11.18 5.99 -11.91
CA VAL A 304 10.24 6.18 -10.80
C VAL A 304 8.80 6.09 -11.28
N LYS A 305 7.92 5.57 -10.42
CA LYS A 305 6.47 5.51 -10.66
C LYS A 305 5.73 5.88 -9.38
N ALA A 306 4.56 6.48 -9.53
CA ALA A 306 3.64 6.68 -8.42
C ALA A 306 3.18 5.31 -7.91
N LEU A 307 3.43 5.03 -6.63
CA LEU A 307 3.04 3.77 -6.01
C LEU A 307 1.52 3.75 -5.77
N PRO A 308 0.82 2.64 -6.05
CA PRO A 308 -0.61 2.56 -5.78
C PRO A 308 -0.87 2.60 -4.28
N VAL A 309 -1.86 3.40 -3.86
CA VAL A 309 -2.37 3.40 -2.50
C VAL A 309 -3.58 2.45 -2.46
N ASN A 310 -3.57 1.47 -1.57
CA ASN A 310 -4.75 0.66 -1.26
C ASN A 310 -5.24 1.04 0.14
N PRO A 311 -6.28 1.89 0.25
CA PRO A 311 -6.79 2.35 1.55
C PRO A 311 -7.35 1.24 2.43
N THR A 312 -7.68 0.08 1.86
CA THR A 312 -8.37 -1.03 2.55
C THR A 312 -7.49 -2.26 2.74
N ASP A 313 -6.18 -2.15 2.54
CA ASP A 313 -5.26 -3.26 2.74
C ASP A 313 -5.23 -3.70 4.23
N PRO A 314 -5.69 -4.92 4.57
CA PRO A 314 -5.72 -5.40 5.95
C PRO A 314 -4.36 -5.38 6.65
N ALA A 315 -3.26 -5.49 5.89
CA ALA A 315 -1.90 -5.43 6.43
C ALA A 315 -1.57 -4.05 7.02
N VAL A 316 -2.23 -3.00 6.56
CA VAL A 316 -1.97 -1.60 6.97
C VAL A 316 -3.11 -1.05 7.82
N THR A 317 -4.37 -1.38 7.47
CA THR A 317 -5.55 -0.88 8.18
C THR A 317 -5.76 -1.57 9.53
N GLY A 318 -5.24 -2.79 9.67
CA GLY A 318 -5.54 -3.66 10.81
C GLY A 318 -7.01 -4.10 10.85
N PRO A 319 -7.46 -4.69 11.98
CA PRO A 319 -8.83 -5.16 12.12
C PRO A 319 -9.83 -4.00 12.04
N ASP A 320 -10.94 -4.27 11.39
CA ASP A 320 -12.04 -3.32 11.25
C ASP A 320 -12.74 -3.10 12.60
N ILE A 321 -12.62 -1.89 13.15
CA ILE A 321 -13.21 -1.56 14.46
C ILE A 321 -14.75 -1.51 14.43
N PHE A 322 -15.32 -1.40 13.23
CA PHE A 322 -16.76 -1.35 12.98
C PHE A 322 -17.31 -2.69 12.49
N ALA A 323 -16.54 -3.80 12.56
CA ALA A 323 -16.97 -5.11 12.10
C ALA A 323 -18.31 -5.59 12.68
N LYS A 324 -18.63 -5.18 13.91
CA LYS A 324 -19.91 -5.50 14.59
C LYS A 324 -21.10 -4.68 14.09
N LEU A 325 -20.85 -3.58 13.38
CA LEU A 325 -21.88 -2.68 12.87
C LEU A 325 -22.27 -3.15 11.45
N VAL A 326 -23.51 -3.60 11.31
CA VAL A 326 -24.03 -4.15 10.04
C VAL A 326 -24.47 -2.98 9.15
N PRO A 327 -24.17 -2.97 7.84
CA PRO A 327 -24.56 -1.88 6.94
C PRO A 327 -26.06 -1.57 6.98
N MET A 328 -26.44 -0.29 6.97
CA MET A 328 -27.85 0.13 7.07
C MET A 328 -28.74 -0.52 5.99
N ALA A 329 -28.23 -0.65 4.76
CA ALA A 329 -28.94 -1.34 3.68
C ALA A 329 -29.31 -2.80 4.00
N ALA A 330 -28.47 -3.50 4.77
CA ALA A 330 -28.76 -4.85 5.24
C ALA A 330 -29.76 -4.84 6.41
N HIS A 331 -29.75 -3.81 7.25
CA HIS A 331 -30.77 -3.60 8.28
C HIS A 331 -32.15 -3.25 7.68
N GLU A 332 -32.21 -2.41 6.65
CA GLU A 332 -33.44 -2.08 5.91
C GLU A 332 -33.99 -3.30 5.18
N ALA A 333 -33.14 -4.04 4.47
CA ALA A 333 -33.53 -5.28 3.80
C ALA A 333 -34.00 -6.37 4.78
N SER A 334 -33.34 -6.52 5.93
CA SER A 334 -33.74 -7.44 7.00
C SER A 334 -35.03 -7.01 7.69
N SER A 335 -35.26 -5.70 7.86
CA SER A 335 -36.49 -5.16 8.45
C SER A 335 -37.69 -5.28 7.52
N LEU A 336 -37.49 -5.05 6.21
CA LEU A 336 -38.48 -5.35 5.17
C LEU A 336 -38.80 -6.86 5.13
N TYR A 337 -37.80 -7.73 5.26
CA TYR A 337 -37.98 -9.17 5.38
C TYR A 337 -38.69 -9.59 6.68
N ARG A 338 -38.44 -8.90 7.80
CA ARG A 338 -39.07 -9.16 9.11
C ARG A 338 -40.54 -8.69 9.14
N CYS A 339 -40.87 -7.60 8.44
CA CYS A 339 -42.22 -7.06 8.32
C CYS A 339 -43.14 -8.01 7.51
N VAL A 340 -42.62 -8.67 6.47
CA VAL A 340 -43.35 -9.68 5.68
C VAL A 340 -43.59 -10.99 6.45
N ARG A 341 -42.80 -11.26 7.50
CA ARG A 341 -42.88 -12.50 8.31
C ARG A 341 -43.85 -12.44 9.50
N ALA A 342 -44.50 -11.29 9.72
CA ALA A 342 -45.20 -10.97 10.97
C ALA A 342 -46.57 -11.64 11.23
N PRO A 343 -47.30 -12.30 10.31
CA PRO A 343 -48.52 -13.02 10.67
C PRO A 343 -48.35 -14.54 10.86
N ALA A 344 -47.14 -15.08 10.94
CA ALA A 344 -46.92 -16.52 11.11
C ALA A 344 -45.92 -16.83 12.24
N ARG A 345 -46.37 -16.70 13.49
CA ARG A 345 -45.87 -17.41 14.71
C ARG A 345 -46.64 -16.93 15.94
N ALA A 346 -47.88 -17.41 16.06
CA ALA A 346 -48.53 -17.60 17.35
C ALA A 346 -48.83 -19.10 17.45
N HIS A 347 -48.00 -19.86 18.19
CA HIS A 347 -48.33 -21.12 18.87
C HIS A 347 -47.07 -21.84 19.41
N GLY A 348 -47.14 -22.28 20.68
CA GLY A 348 -46.30 -23.30 21.35
C GLY A 348 -45.09 -22.73 22.13
N MET A 349 -45.17 -22.53 23.47
CA MET A 349 -44.90 -23.51 24.56
C MET A 349 -43.61 -24.33 24.34
N GLY A 350 -42.64 -24.45 25.25
CA GLY A 350 -42.49 -24.08 26.66
C GLY A 350 -41.55 -25.11 27.30
N TRP A 351 -40.43 -24.69 27.89
CA TRP A 351 -39.51 -25.53 28.68
C TRP A 351 -38.83 -24.62 29.71
N ASP A 352 -39.38 -24.53 30.93
CA ASP A 352 -38.76 -23.88 32.11
C ASP A 352 -39.44 -24.36 33.42
N GLY A 353 -39.69 -25.67 33.49
CA GLY A 353 -40.47 -26.31 34.56
C GLY A 353 -39.76 -27.35 35.42
N GLU A 354 -38.58 -27.86 35.04
CA GLU A 354 -37.95 -29.00 35.76
C GLU A 354 -36.70 -28.63 36.59
N ILE A 355 -36.28 -27.36 36.59
CA ILE A 355 -35.13 -26.90 37.40
C ILE A 355 -35.58 -26.14 38.66
N ARG A 356 -36.85 -25.73 38.73
CA ARG A 356 -37.43 -25.00 39.87
C ARG A 356 -37.88 -25.93 40.99
N ASP A 357 -38.43 -27.10 40.64
CA ASP A 357 -39.02 -28.03 41.60
C ASP A 357 -37.96 -28.85 42.38
N LEU A 358 -36.75 -29.02 41.82
CA LEU A 358 -35.63 -29.71 42.51
C LEU A 358 -34.88 -28.82 43.52
N LEU A 359 -35.01 -27.50 43.42
CA LEU A 359 -34.41 -26.54 44.38
C LEU A 359 -35.34 -26.27 45.58
N GLU A 360 -36.67 -26.37 45.39
CA GLU A 360 -37.64 -26.26 46.49
C GLU A 360 -37.71 -27.53 47.37
N GLU A 361 -37.32 -28.71 46.85
CA GLU A 361 -37.25 -29.95 47.63
C GLU A 361 -36.01 -30.07 48.55
N ASP A 362 -34.90 -29.41 48.21
CA ASP A 362 -33.65 -29.42 49.00
C ASP A 362 -33.70 -28.43 50.18
N GLU A 363 -34.23 -27.22 49.96
CA GLU A 363 -34.45 -26.21 51.02
C GLU A 363 -35.47 -26.66 52.08
N ALA A 364 -36.42 -27.54 51.71
CA ALA A 364 -37.41 -28.10 52.62
C ALA A 364 -36.86 -29.21 53.54
N GLN A 365 -35.76 -29.87 53.15
CA GLN A 365 -35.13 -30.93 53.94
C GLN A 365 -34.12 -30.36 54.96
N GLU A 366 -33.45 -29.26 54.63
CA GLU A 366 -32.51 -28.58 55.52
C GLU A 366 -33.20 -27.88 56.70
N ARG A 367 -34.40 -27.30 56.47
CA ARG A 367 -35.24 -26.73 57.55
C ARG A 367 -35.73 -27.77 58.56
N LYS A 368 -36.01 -29.01 58.11
CA LYS A 368 -36.44 -30.10 59.00
C LYS A 368 -35.32 -30.65 59.87
N LEU A 369 -34.06 -30.58 59.42
CA LEU A 369 -32.91 -31.05 60.20
C LEU A 369 -32.49 -30.05 61.29
N GLN A 370 -32.73 -28.75 61.08
CA GLN A 370 -32.46 -27.70 62.08
C GLN A 370 -33.51 -27.62 63.21
N GLU A 371 -34.72 -28.16 63.01
CA GLU A 371 -35.74 -28.26 64.08
C GLU A 371 -35.57 -29.50 64.99
N LEU A 372 -34.79 -30.50 64.56
CA LEU A 372 -34.64 -31.81 65.24
C LEU A 372 -33.42 -31.95 66.17
N LEU A 373 -32.47 -31.01 66.13
CA LEU A 373 -31.28 -31.01 66.99
C LEU A 373 -31.23 -29.71 67.82
N GLY A 374 -31.90 -29.73 68.97
CA GLY A 374 -31.97 -28.63 69.91
C GLY A 374 -30.61 -28.12 70.37
N ARG A 375 -30.53 -26.79 70.60
CA ARG A 375 -29.36 -26.07 71.14
C ARG A 375 -28.77 -26.75 72.38
N VAL A 376 -27.49 -27.11 72.32
CA VAL A 376 -26.65 -27.35 73.51
C VAL A 376 -25.65 -26.18 73.64
N PRO A 377 -25.45 -25.60 74.84
CA PRO A 377 -24.53 -24.48 75.02
C PRO A 377 -23.06 -24.94 75.04
N PRO A 378 -22.08 -24.13 74.55
CA PRO A 378 -20.67 -24.49 74.65
C PRO A 378 -20.11 -24.19 76.04
N ALA A 379 -19.41 -25.16 76.61
CA ALA A 379 -18.55 -24.99 77.79
C ALA A 379 -17.16 -24.44 77.38
N PRO A 380 -16.41 -23.79 78.30
CA PRO A 380 -15.32 -22.88 77.94
C PRO A 380 -13.92 -23.53 77.97
N GLY A 381 -13.03 -23.00 77.13
CA GLY A 381 -11.59 -22.92 77.39
C GLY A 381 -10.68 -23.78 76.53
N SER A 382 -10.26 -23.28 75.37
CA SER A 382 -9.00 -23.68 74.73
C SER A 382 -7.98 -22.52 74.84
N PRO A 383 -6.68 -22.79 75.05
CA PRO A 383 -5.67 -21.76 75.29
C PRO A 383 -5.56 -20.74 74.13
N PRO A 384 -5.18 -19.47 74.38
CA PRO A 384 -5.11 -18.42 73.37
C PRO A 384 -4.28 -18.76 72.12
N GLY A 385 -3.25 -19.61 72.23
CA GLY A 385 -2.42 -20.03 71.09
C GLY A 385 -3.06 -21.09 70.18
N LEU A 386 -3.97 -21.92 70.69
CA LEU A 386 -4.65 -22.96 69.88
C LEU A 386 -5.71 -22.36 68.95
N ALA A 387 -6.35 -21.26 69.36
CA ALA A 387 -7.31 -20.53 68.55
C ALA A 387 -6.64 -19.85 67.34
N GLU A 388 -5.42 -19.35 67.51
CA GLU A 388 -4.66 -18.68 66.46
C GLU A 388 -4.10 -19.69 65.43
N VAL A 389 -3.55 -20.82 65.89
CA VAL A 389 -3.14 -21.94 65.02
C VAL A 389 -4.34 -22.56 64.30
N SER A 390 -5.49 -22.72 64.98
CA SER A 390 -6.72 -23.22 64.35
C SER A 390 -7.23 -22.27 63.27
N LYS A 391 -7.11 -20.96 63.47
CA LYS A 391 -7.50 -19.94 62.48
C LYS A 391 -6.56 -19.94 61.26
N GLU A 392 -5.26 -20.10 61.49
CA GLU A 392 -4.27 -20.23 60.40
C GLU A 392 -4.49 -21.55 59.62
N CYS A 393 -4.79 -22.67 60.30
CA CYS A 393 -5.15 -23.94 59.65
C CYS A 393 -6.40 -23.83 58.78
N SER A 394 -7.47 -23.20 59.28
CA SER A 394 -8.69 -22.99 58.47
C SER A 394 -8.41 -22.16 57.21
N LYS A 395 -7.55 -21.14 57.32
CA LYS A 395 -7.13 -20.32 56.18
C LYS A 395 -6.34 -21.12 55.14
N TYR A 396 -5.43 -22.00 55.56
CA TYR A 396 -4.70 -22.87 54.64
C TYR A 396 -5.59 -23.93 53.99
N LEU A 397 -6.59 -24.45 54.71
CA LEU A 397 -7.60 -25.35 54.15
C LEU A 397 -8.44 -24.68 53.04
N GLU A 398 -8.91 -23.45 53.28
CA GLU A 398 -9.64 -22.68 52.25
C GLU A 398 -8.77 -22.37 51.02
N LEU A 399 -7.48 -22.08 51.22
CA LEU A 399 -6.53 -21.86 50.12
C LEU A 399 -6.28 -23.14 49.33
N HIS A 400 -6.14 -24.28 50.00
CA HIS A 400 -5.99 -25.59 49.37
C HIS A 400 -7.24 -26.00 48.58
N GLU A 401 -8.45 -25.75 49.11
CA GLU A 401 -9.70 -26.04 48.42
C GLU A 401 -9.83 -25.25 47.11
N LYS A 402 -9.51 -23.95 47.14
CA LYS A 402 -9.48 -23.10 45.94
C LYS A 402 -8.43 -23.58 44.93
N ALA A 403 -7.25 -23.99 45.39
CA ALA A 403 -6.19 -24.53 44.53
C ALA A 403 -6.55 -25.92 43.94
N SER A 404 -7.32 -26.72 44.66
CA SER A 404 -7.83 -28.01 44.17
C SER A 404 -8.85 -27.80 43.04
N PHE A 405 -9.73 -26.81 43.19
CA PHE A 405 -10.67 -26.41 42.15
C PHE A 405 -9.96 -25.95 40.88
N THR A 406 -8.96 -25.06 40.99
CA THR A 406 -8.20 -24.60 39.82
C THR A 406 -7.42 -25.72 39.13
N ASN A 407 -6.89 -26.69 39.88
CA ASN A 407 -6.23 -27.86 39.32
C ASN A 407 -7.20 -28.75 38.52
N THR A 408 -8.44 -28.89 39.00
CA THR A 408 -9.50 -29.62 38.30
C THR A 408 -9.87 -28.94 36.97
N GLU A 409 -9.95 -27.60 36.97
CA GLU A 409 -10.18 -26.81 35.75
C GLU A 409 -9.02 -26.94 34.76
N LEU A 410 -7.77 -26.91 35.24
CA LEU A 410 -6.57 -27.09 34.42
C LEU A 410 -6.58 -28.47 33.74
N HIS A 411 -6.89 -29.53 34.50
CA HIS A 411 -7.02 -30.88 33.96
C HIS A 411 -8.13 -30.99 32.91
N ARG A 412 -9.27 -30.32 33.12
CA ARG A 412 -10.35 -30.30 32.13
C ARG A 412 -9.93 -29.60 30.84
N ALA A 413 -9.26 -28.46 30.94
CA ALA A 413 -8.74 -27.70 29.81
C ALA A 413 -7.66 -28.49 29.04
N MET A 414 -6.76 -29.18 29.74
CA MET A 414 -5.75 -30.04 29.12
C MET A 414 -6.38 -31.20 28.33
N ASN A 415 -7.40 -31.85 28.89
CA ASN A 415 -8.08 -32.96 28.22
C ASN A 415 -8.78 -32.55 26.93
N LEU A 416 -9.23 -31.29 26.82
CA LEU A 416 -9.83 -30.76 25.59
C LEU A 416 -8.83 -30.72 24.42
N HIS A 417 -7.56 -30.43 24.70
CA HIS A 417 -6.51 -30.28 23.67
C HIS A 417 -5.61 -31.51 23.50
N LEU A 418 -5.71 -32.48 24.40
CA LEU A 418 -4.82 -33.64 24.48
C LEU A 418 -4.71 -34.43 23.17
N GLY A 419 -5.82 -34.60 22.44
CA GLY A 419 -5.83 -35.31 21.16
C GLY A 419 -4.97 -34.62 20.10
N ASN A 420 -5.11 -33.30 19.97
CA ASN A 420 -4.35 -32.48 19.01
C ASN A 420 -2.88 -32.37 19.42
N LEU A 421 -2.59 -32.26 20.72
CA LEU A 421 -1.22 -32.20 21.23
C LEU A 421 -0.47 -33.51 21.03
N ARG A 422 -1.15 -34.66 21.18
CA ARG A 422 -0.57 -35.97 20.84
C ARG A 422 -0.25 -36.08 19.36
N LEU A 423 -1.14 -35.56 18.51
CA LEU A 423 -0.91 -35.53 17.06
C LEU A 423 0.31 -34.64 16.71
N LEU A 424 0.39 -33.43 17.29
CA LEU A 424 1.51 -32.49 17.09
C LEU A 424 2.84 -33.00 17.65
N GLY A 425 2.81 -33.76 18.74
CA GLY A 425 4.00 -34.41 19.32
C GLY A 425 4.45 -35.68 18.59
N GLY A 426 3.71 -36.13 17.57
CA GLY A 426 4.02 -37.31 16.77
C GLY A 426 4.89 -37.03 15.53
N PRO A 427 5.19 -38.06 14.72
CA PRO A 427 5.90 -37.90 13.45
C PRO A 427 5.14 -37.02 12.44
N LEU A 428 5.88 -36.25 11.64
CA LEU A 428 5.32 -35.34 10.64
C LEU A 428 4.36 -36.03 9.64
N GLU A 429 4.62 -37.30 9.31
CA GLU A 429 3.75 -38.08 8.43
C GLU A 429 2.35 -38.33 9.02
N GLN A 430 2.22 -38.46 10.34
CA GLN A 430 0.92 -38.62 11.00
C GLN A 430 0.14 -37.31 10.98
N VAL A 431 0.82 -36.18 11.21
CA VAL A 431 0.22 -34.84 11.08
C VAL A 431 -0.24 -34.61 9.64
N ARG A 432 0.59 -34.95 8.66
CA ARG A 432 0.27 -34.84 7.23
C ARG A 432 -0.93 -35.70 6.85
N ALA A 433 -1.03 -36.92 7.37
CA ALA A 433 -2.16 -37.82 7.12
C ALA A 433 -3.47 -37.35 7.78
N ALA A 434 -3.40 -36.62 8.89
CA ALA A 434 -4.56 -36.07 9.57
C ALA A 434 -5.13 -34.81 8.89
N LEU A 435 -4.35 -34.14 8.02
CA LEU A 435 -4.80 -32.96 7.31
C LEU A 435 -5.72 -33.33 6.13
N PRO A 436 -6.84 -32.60 5.93
CA PRO A 436 -7.72 -32.82 4.79
C PRO A 436 -6.98 -32.69 3.46
N THR A 437 -7.13 -33.69 2.59
CA THR A 437 -6.54 -33.68 1.24
C THR A 437 -7.64 -33.77 0.19
N PRO A 438 -7.48 -33.08 -0.95
CA PRO A 438 -8.49 -33.10 -2.00
C PRO A 438 -8.47 -34.45 -2.71
N THR A 439 -9.59 -35.15 -2.66
CA THR A 439 -9.83 -36.37 -3.44
C THR A 439 -10.55 -35.99 -4.73
N LEU A 440 -9.79 -35.94 -5.82
CA LEU A 440 -10.31 -35.64 -7.15
C LEU A 440 -10.46 -36.93 -7.95
N SER A 441 -11.60 -37.10 -8.61
CA SER A 441 -11.79 -38.20 -9.58
C SER A 441 -10.88 -38.01 -10.80
N GLU A 442 -10.68 -39.06 -11.59
CA GLU A 442 -9.95 -38.93 -12.85
C GLU A 442 -10.63 -37.95 -13.83
N ASP A 443 -11.96 -37.87 -13.79
CA ASP A 443 -12.73 -36.90 -14.57
C ASP A 443 -12.45 -35.45 -14.12
N ASP A 444 -12.38 -35.20 -12.81
CA ASP A 444 -12.06 -33.87 -12.27
C ASP A 444 -10.65 -33.41 -12.67
N LYS A 445 -9.69 -34.35 -12.68
CA LYS A 445 -8.32 -34.09 -13.12
C LYS A 445 -8.29 -33.74 -14.61
N GLN A 446 -9.07 -34.42 -15.44
CA GLN A 446 -9.20 -34.09 -16.86
C GLN A 446 -9.84 -32.73 -17.08
N VAL A 447 -10.87 -32.37 -16.32
CA VAL A 447 -11.50 -31.03 -16.36
C VAL A 447 -10.48 -29.94 -16.03
N LEU A 448 -9.69 -30.12 -14.97
CA LEU A 448 -8.60 -29.22 -14.59
C LEU A 448 -7.55 -29.07 -15.68
N GLN A 449 -7.09 -30.17 -16.26
CA GLN A 449 -6.10 -30.15 -17.35
C GLN A 449 -6.65 -29.44 -18.58
N ASN A 450 -7.92 -29.68 -18.94
CA ASN A 450 -8.55 -29.02 -20.07
C ASN A 450 -8.68 -27.51 -19.85
N LEU A 451 -9.08 -27.06 -18.65
CA LEU A 451 -9.13 -25.63 -18.32
C LEU A 451 -7.74 -24.98 -18.40
N LYS A 452 -6.71 -25.63 -17.84
CA LYS A 452 -5.31 -25.14 -17.94
C LYS A 452 -4.87 -25.00 -19.40
N ARG A 453 -5.19 -25.98 -20.24
CA ARG A 453 -4.89 -25.95 -21.68
C ARG A 453 -5.58 -24.78 -22.39
N ILE A 454 -6.83 -24.49 -22.07
CA ILE A 454 -7.57 -23.39 -22.69
C ILE A 454 -7.04 -22.03 -22.21
N LEU A 455 -6.72 -21.89 -20.91
CA LEU A 455 -6.08 -20.69 -20.38
C LEU A 455 -4.71 -20.42 -21.05
N ALA A 456 -3.92 -21.47 -21.29
CA ALA A 456 -2.67 -21.34 -22.04
C ALA A 456 -2.89 -20.82 -23.47
N LYS A 457 -3.93 -21.31 -24.18
CA LYS A 457 -4.31 -20.81 -25.50
C LYS A 457 -4.78 -19.35 -25.48
N VAL A 458 -5.51 -18.94 -24.45
CA VAL A 458 -5.90 -17.53 -24.27
C VAL A 458 -4.66 -16.65 -24.12
N GLN A 459 -3.68 -17.08 -23.33
CA GLN A 459 -2.43 -16.35 -23.15
C GLN A 459 -1.65 -16.27 -24.46
N GLU A 460 -1.49 -17.40 -25.17
CA GLU A 460 -0.83 -17.46 -26.48
C GLU A 460 -1.49 -16.51 -27.50
N MET A 461 -2.83 -16.50 -27.58
CA MET A 461 -3.58 -15.58 -28.46
C MET A 461 -3.32 -14.11 -28.13
N ARG A 462 -3.22 -13.74 -26.84
CA ARG A 462 -2.91 -12.37 -26.40
C ARG A 462 -1.48 -11.98 -26.79
N ASP A 463 -0.52 -12.87 -26.58
CA ASP A 463 0.89 -12.62 -26.86
C ASP A 463 1.12 -12.48 -28.38
N GLN A 464 0.47 -13.33 -29.19
CA GLN A 464 0.45 -13.20 -30.65
C GLN A 464 -0.11 -11.85 -31.10
N ARG A 465 -1.24 -11.41 -30.51
CA ARG A 465 -1.86 -10.13 -30.88
C ARG A 465 -0.97 -8.93 -30.54
N LEU A 466 -0.35 -8.93 -29.37
CA LEU A 466 0.60 -7.89 -28.98
C LEU A 466 1.79 -7.83 -29.94
N SER A 467 2.34 -8.99 -30.33
CA SER A 467 3.43 -9.05 -31.31
C SER A 467 3.01 -8.54 -32.69
N LEU A 468 1.85 -8.95 -33.20
CA LEU A 468 1.32 -8.51 -34.50
C LEU A 468 1.02 -7.00 -34.50
N GLU A 469 0.44 -6.47 -33.42
CA GLU A 469 0.19 -5.04 -33.25
C GLU A 469 1.50 -4.26 -33.24
N GLN A 470 2.51 -4.73 -32.51
CA GLN A 470 3.81 -4.09 -32.46
C GLN A 470 4.48 -4.07 -33.85
N GLN A 471 4.48 -5.20 -34.56
CA GLN A 471 5.03 -5.28 -35.93
C GLN A 471 4.31 -4.30 -36.87
N LEU A 472 2.97 -4.19 -36.79
CA LEU A 472 2.20 -3.25 -37.57
C LEU A 472 2.57 -1.80 -37.26
N ARG A 473 2.68 -1.44 -35.97
CA ARG A 473 3.08 -0.09 -35.54
C ARG A 473 4.48 0.27 -36.03
N GLU A 474 5.43 -0.66 -35.94
CA GLU A 474 6.80 -0.45 -36.41
C GLU A 474 6.87 -0.31 -37.93
N MET A 475 6.08 -1.09 -38.68
CA MET A 475 5.99 -0.95 -40.14
C MET A 475 5.41 0.41 -40.53
N ILE A 476 4.29 0.81 -39.92
CA ILE A 476 3.68 2.13 -40.17
C ILE A 476 4.65 3.27 -39.85
N GLN A 477 5.39 3.16 -38.74
CA GLN A 477 6.34 4.20 -38.33
C GLN A 477 7.53 4.33 -39.29
N LYS A 478 7.95 3.23 -39.93
CA LYS A 478 9.09 3.19 -40.85
C LYS A 478 8.70 3.46 -42.31
N ASP A 479 7.40 3.46 -42.64
CA ASP A 479 6.91 3.63 -44.01
C ASP A 479 6.84 5.12 -44.38
N ASP A 480 7.93 5.61 -44.99
CA ASP A 480 8.01 6.96 -45.56
C ASP A 480 7.80 6.92 -47.08
N ILE A 481 6.65 7.44 -47.52
CA ILE A 481 6.28 7.51 -48.93
C ILE A 481 6.58 8.86 -49.58
N THR A 482 7.25 9.79 -48.87
CA THR A 482 7.48 11.18 -49.32
C THR A 482 8.24 11.22 -50.65
N THR A 483 9.28 10.41 -50.83
CA THR A 483 10.04 10.34 -52.09
C THR A 483 9.20 9.82 -53.26
N SER A 484 8.32 8.85 -53.01
CA SER A 484 7.42 8.30 -54.03
C SER A 484 6.31 9.30 -54.38
N LEU A 485 5.82 10.07 -53.41
CA LEU A 485 4.81 11.11 -53.62
C LEU A 485 5.34 12.29 -54.46
N VAL A 486 6.58 12.72 -54.25
CA VAL A 486 7.20 13.85 -54.97
C VAL A 486 7.47 13.51 -56.44
N THR A 487 7.63 12.23 -56.76
CA THR A 487 7.99 11.75 -58.10
C THR A 487 6.81 11.24 -58.93
N THR A 488 5.62 11.09 -58.31
CA THR A 488 4.44 10.51 -58.96
C THR A 488 3.44 11.59 -59.41
N ASP A 489 2.93 11.46 -60.64
CA ASP A 489 1.93 12.37 -61.17
C ASP A 489 0.58 12.30 -60.45
N ARG A 490 -0.14 13.41 -60.43
CA ARG A 490 -1.41 13.56 -59.68
C ARG A 490 -2.51 12.59 -60.13
N SER A 491 -2.48 12.14 -61.37
CA SER A 491 -3.39 11.14 -61.93
C SER A 491 -3.13 9.71 -61.41
N GLU A 492 -1.92 9.42 -60.91
CA GLU A 492 -1.49 8.07 -60.51
C GLU A 492 -1.42 7.88 -58.99
N MET A 493 -1.51 8.97 -58.21
CA MET A 493 -1.46 8.94 -56.74
C MET A 493 -2.42 7.93 -56.09
N LYS A 494 -3.63 7.74 -56.65
CA LYS A 494 -4.59 6.77 -56.10
C LYS A 494 -4.09 5.32 -56.20
N LYS A 495 -3.49 4.96 -57.35
CA LYS A 495 -2.90 3.63 -57.56
C LYS A 495 -1.67 3.44 -56.67
N LEU A 496 -0.85 4.47 -56.53
CA LEU A 496 0.29 4.45 -55.62
C LEU A 496 -0.15 4.15 -54.18
N PHE A 497 -1.17 4.84 -53.65
CA PHE A 497 -1.68 4.55 -52.30
C PHE A 497 -2.22 3.13 -52.16
N GLU A 498 -2.97 2.64 -53.16
CA GLU A 498 -3.47 1.26 -53.16
C GLU A 498 -2.32 0.23 -53.14
N GLU A 499 -1.22 0.48 -53.84
CA GLU A 499 -0.04 -0.39 -53.83
C GLU A 499 0.78 -0.30 -52.53
N GLN A 500 0.94 0.90 -51.98
CA GLN A 500 1.66 1.08 -50.71
C GLN A 500 0.91 0.45 -49.53
N LEU A 501 -0.43 0.46 -49.55
CA LEU A 501 -1.25 -0.16 -48.50
C LEU A 501 -1.19 -1.70 -48.51
N LYS A 502 -0.93 -2.33 -49.67
CA LYS A 502 -0.82 -3.81 -49.76
C LYS A 502 0.28 -4.40 -48.87
N LYS A 503 1.29 -3.60 -48.50
CA LYS A 503 2.36 -4.01 -47.58
C LYS A 503 1.82 -4.46 -46.22
N TYR A 504 0.66 -3.95 -45.81
CA TYR A 504 0.04 -4.24 -44.51
C TYR A 504 -0.97 -5.41 -44.57
N ASP A 505 -1.37 -5.87 -45.76
CA ASP A 505 -2.46 -6.83 -45.92
C ASP A 505 -2.20 -8.14 -45.18
N GLN A 506 -0.96 -8.64 -45.20
CA GLN A 506 -0.62 -9.89 -44.51
C GLN A 506 -0.79 -9.77 -42.98
N LEU A 507 -0.31 -8.68 -42.38
CA LEU A 507 -0.48 -8.44 -40.94
C LEU A 507 -1.96 -8.22 -40.58
N LYS A 508 -2.70 -7.53 -41.44
CA LYS A 508 -4.13 -7.33 -41.28
C LYS A 508 -4.87 -8.68 -41.26
N VAL A 509 -4.58 -9.58 -42.20
CA VAL A 509 -5.16 -10.93 -42.24
C VAL A 509 -4.84 -11.72 -40.97
N TYR A 510 -3.60 -11.67 -40.47
CA TYR A 510 -3.25 -12.37 -39.23
C TYR A 510 -3.97 -11.79 -38.00
N LEU A 511 -4.13 -10.47 -37.92
CA LEU A 511 -4.90 -9.83 -36.86
C LEU A 511 -6.39 -10.19 -36.93
N GLU A 512 -6.97 -10.18 -38.12
CA GLU A 512 -8.37 -10.59 -38.35
C GLU A 512 -8.60 -12.06 -37.97
N GLN A 513 -7.68 -12.96 -38.35
CA GLN A 513 -7.74 -14.37 -37.96
C GLN A 513 -7.61 -14.57 -36.45
N ASN A 514 -6.70 -13.84 -35.79
CA ASN A 514 -6.54 -13.88 -34.33
C ASN A 514 -7.78 -13.33 -33.61
N LEU A 515 -8.41 -12.28 -34.13
CA LEU A 515 -9.66 -11.73 -33.61
C LEU A 515 -10.83 -12.70 -33.79
N ALA A 516 -10.97 -13.31 -34.96
CA ALA A 516 -12.00 -14.33 -35.23
C ALA A 516 -11.83 -15.57 -34.34
N ALA A 517 -10.59 -15.97 -34.04
CA ALA A 517 -10.31 -17.09 -33.14
C ALA A 517 -10.75 -16.82 -31.68
N GLN A 518 -10.81 -15.56 -31.25
CA GLN A 518 -11.16 -15.18 -29.89
C GLN A 518 -12.55 -15.68 -29.49
N GLU A 519 -13.54 -15.57 -30.37
CA GLU A 519 -14.92 -15.99 -30.07
C GLU A 519 -14.97 -17.49 -29.76
N ASN A 520 -14.28 -18.30 -30.55
CA ASN A 520 -14.19 -19.74 -30.35
C ASN A 520 -13.46 -20.11 -29.05
N VAL A 521 -12.37 -19.41 -28.73
CA VAL A 521 -11.61 -19.63 -27.49
C VAL A 521 -12.42 -19.22 -26.26
N LEU A 522 -13.14 -18.09 -26.32
CA LEU A 522 -14.00 -17.63 -25.23
C LEU A 522 -15.15 -18.60 -24.99
N LYS A 523 -15.79 -19.11 -26.04
CA LYS A 523 -16.82 -20.14 -25.92
C LYS A 523 -16.28 -21.40 -25.26
N ALA A 524 -15.14 -21.90 -25.71
CA ALA A 524 -14.48 -23.06 -25.11
C ALA A 524 -14.09 -22.82 -23.64
N LEU A 525 -13.64 -21.61 -23.29
CA LEU A 525 -13.31 -21.23 -21.92
C LEU A 525 -14.55 -21.21 -21.03
N THR A 526 -15.66 -20.64 -21.51
CA THR A 526 -16.93 -20.63 -20.78
C THR A 526 -17.40 -22.07 -20.51
N ASP A 527 -17.41 -22.93 -21.52
CA ASP A 527 -17.81 -24.33 -21.37
C ASP A 527 -16.91 -25.10 -20.39
N ALA A 528 -15.59 -24.89 -20.48
CA ALA A 528 -14.63 -25.49 -19.55
C ALA A 528 -14.79 -24.97 -18.12
N ASN A 529 -15.07 -23.67 -17.96
CA ASN A 529 -15.27 -23.05 -16.65
C ASN A 529 -16.57 -23.55 -15.97
N VAL A 530 -17.64 -23.78 -16.75
CA VAL A 530 -18.87 -24.40 -16.24
C VAL A 530 -18.58 -25.79 -15.68
N LYS A 531 -17.84 -26.62 -16.42
CA LYS A 531 -17.44 -27.96 -15.96
C LYS A 531 -16.51 -27.91 -14.73
N TYR A 532 -15.62 -26.93 -14.68
CA TYR A 532 -14.72 -26.72 -13.55
C TYR A 532 -15.42 -26.24 -12.27
N ALA A 533 -16.62 -25.67 -12.35
CA ALA A 533 -17.31 -25.10 -11.19
C ALA A 533 -17.50 -26.11 -10.04
N ALA A 534 -17.83 -27.36 -10.36
CA ALA A 534 -17.99 -28.44 -9.39
C ALA A 534 -16.65 -28.77 -8.70
N VAL A 535 -15.58 -28.92 -9.49
CA VAL A 535 -14.22 -29.17 -8.99
C VAL A 535 -13.75 -28.03 -8.09
N ARG A 536 -13.98 -26.77 -8.52
CA ARG A 536 -13.64 -25.58 -7.73
C ARG A 536 -14.35 -25.56 -6.38
N LYS A 537 -15.64 -25.91 -6.35
CA LYS A 537 -16.42 -26.00 -5.10
C LYS A 537 -15.85 -27.08 -4.17
N ALA A 538 -15.58 -28.27 -4.70
CA ALA A 538 -14.99 -29.37 -3.92
C ALA A 538 -13.62 -29.00 -3.34
N LEU A 539 -12.76 -28.36 -4.14
CA LEU A 539 -11.46 -27.88 -3.68
C LEU A 539 -11.58 -26.81 -2.60
N ALA A 540 -12.51 -25.85 -2.75
CA ALA A 540 -12.74 -24.81 -1.75
C ALA A 540 -13.26 -25.37 -0.42
N GLU A 541 -14.12 -26.40 -0.45
CA GLU A 541 -14.60 -27.09 0.75
C GLU A 541 -13.46 -27.82 1.48
N VAL A 542 -12.56 -28.47 0.73
CA VAL A 542 -11.37 -29.12 1.30
C VAL A 542 -10.41 -28.09 1.88
N GLU A 543 -10.15 -26.99 1.16
CA GLU A 543 -9.31 -25.89 1.63
C GLU A 543 -9.86 -25.27 2.92
N HIS A 544 -11.18 -25.05 2.99
CA HIS A 544 -11.82 -24.56 4.21
C HIS A 544 -11.61 -25.52 5.38
N LYS A 545 -11.88 -26.82 5.19
CA LYS A 545 -11.65 -27.85 6.21
C LYS A 545 -10.18 -27.92 6.63
N TRP A 546 -9.26 -27.81 5.67
CA TRP A 546 -7.83 -27.81 5.93
C TRP A 546 -7.44 -26.63 6.82
N ASN A 547 -7.85 -25.42 6.46
CA ASN A 547 -7.60 -24.21 7.23
C ASN A 547 -8.18 -24.30 8.65
N THR A 548 -9.42 -24.77 8.81
CA THR A 548 -10.04 -24.95 10.14
C THR A 548 -9.29 -25.99 10.97
N THR A 549 -8.84 -27.09 10.37
CA THR A 549 -8.06 -28.14 11.06
C THR A 549 -6.73 -27.58 11.54
N VAL A 550 -6.00 -26.86 10.67
CA VAL A 550 -4.73 -26.21 11.01
C VAL A 550 -4.92 -25.18 12.13
N GLN A 551 -5.93 -24.32 12.04
CA GLN A 551 -6.23 -23.34 13.09
C GLN A 551 -6.54 -24.02 14.43
N THR A 552 -7.24 -25.15 14.41
CA THR A 552 -7.55 -25.92 15.63
C THR A 552 -6.28 -26.52 16.26
N LEU A 553 -5.34 -26.99 15.43
CA LEU A 553 -4.03 -27.47 15.89
C LEU A 553 -3.18 -26.33 16.48
N VAL A 554 -3.14 -25.18 15.82
CA VAL A 554 -2.45 -23.98 16.32
C VAL A 554 -3.03 -23.53 17.66
N ALA A 555 -4.35 -23.40 17.76
CA ALA A 555 -5.02 -23.02 19.01
C ALA A 555 -4.76 -24.04 20.14
N SER A 556 -4.62 -25.32 19.80
CA SER A 556 -4.27 -26.35 20.79
C SER A 556 -2.84 -26.23 21.29
N TYR A 557 -1.90 -25.82 20.44
CA TYR A 557 -0.52 -25.53 20.83
C TYR A 557 -0.43 -24.26 21.69
N GLU A 558 -1.10 -23.18 21.32
CA GLU A 558 -1.17 -21.95 22.14
C GLU A 558 -1.78 -22.24 23.52
N ALA A 559 -2.87 -23.02 23.57
CA ALA A 559 -3.46 -23.47 24.83
C ALA A 559 -2.49 -24.33 25.66
N TYR A 560 -1.63 -25.13 25.02
CA TYR A 560 -0.60 -25.88 25.73
C TYR A 560 0.46 -24.98 26.38
N GLU A 561 0.92 -23.93 25.69
CA GLU A 561 1.88 -22.97 26.27
C GLU A 561 1.29 -22.30 27.52
N ASP A 562 0.02 -21.88 27.45
CA ASP A 562 -0.70 -21.31 28.59
C ASP A 562 -0.91 -22.32 29.73
N LEU A 563 -1.27 -23.57 29.40
CA LEU A 563 -1.45 -24.64 30.39
C LEU A 563 -0.13 -25.00 31.07
N MET A 564 0.98 -25.04 30.35
CA MET A 564 2.31 -25.28 30.91
C MET A 564 2.70 -24.20 31.90
N LYS A 565 2.46 -22.92 31.56
CA LYS A 565 2.72 -21.81 32.48
C LYS A 565 1.88 -21.90 33.74
N LYS A 566 0.57 -22.14 33.61
CA LYS A 566 -0.35 -22.29 34.76
C LYS A 566 -0.01 -23.51 35.62
N SER A 567 0.42 -24.61 35.01
CA SER A 567 0.88 -25.80 35.74
C SER A 567 2.15 -25.51 36.54
N GLN A 568 3.06 -24.69 36.01
CA GLN A 568 4.26 -24.27 36.73
C GLN A 568 3.91 -23.35 37.90
N GLU A 569 3.03 -22.36 37.70
CA GLU A 569 2.52 -21.50 38.77
C GLU A 569 1.82 -22.32 39.87
N GLY A 570 1.04 -23.34 39.50
CA GLY A 570 0.42 -24.26 40.45
C GLY A 570 1.44 -25.07 41.25
N LYS A 571 2.50 -25.55 40.60
CA LYS A 571 3.60 -26.27 41.27
C LYS A 571 4.32 -25.37 42.28
N ASP A 572 4.62 -24.13 41.89
CA ASP A 572 5.28 -23.15 42.77
C ASP A 572 4.39 -22.81 43.96
N PHE A 573 3.07 -22.67 43.74
CA PHE A 573 2.09 -22.46 44.82
C PHE A 573 2.05 -23.62 45.82
N TYR A 574 1.99 -24.88 45.37
CA TYR A 574 1.98 -26.02 46.29
C TYR A 574 3.30 -26.16 47.05
N THR A 575 4.43 -25.81 46.43
CA THR A 575 5.75 -25.80 47.09
C THR A 575 5.82 -24.73 48.20
N ASP A 576 5.29 -23.53 47.93
CA ASP A 576 5.19 -22.45 48.93
C ASP A 576 4.18 -22.78 50.05
N LEU A 577 3.06 -23.40 49.71
CA LEU A 577 2.05 -23.86 50.67
C LEU A 577 2.63 -24.94 51.60
N GLU A 578 3.37 -25.92 51.06
CA GLU A 578 4.07 -26.95 51.84
C GLU A 578 5.13 -26.33 52.77
N GLY A 579 5.91 -25.36 52.27
CA GLY A 579 6.88 -24.62 53.07
C GLY A 579 6.25 -23.87 54.24
N LYS A 580 5.08 -23.25 54.02
CA LYS A 580 4.32 -22.53 55.06
C LYS A 580 3.61 -23.46 56.04
N ALA A 581 3.09 -24.58 55.56
CA ALA A 581 2.46 -25.60 56.40
C ALA A 581 3.47 -26.30 57.31
N CYS A 582 4.73 -26.46 56.90
CA CYS A 582 5.82 -26.99 57.72
C CYS A 582 6.31 -26.03 58.83
N LEU A 583 5.96 -24.74 58.77
CA LEU A 583 6.35 -23.71 59.75
C LEU A 583 5.30 -23.52 60.87
N LEU A 584 4.09 -24.06 60.67
CA LEU A 584 3.06 -24.23 61.69
C LEU A 584 3.37 -25.45 62.56
#